data_AF-A0A1E7H239-F1
#
_entry.id   AF-A0A1E7H239-F1
#
_cell.length_a   1.000
_cell.length_b   1.000
_cell.length_c   1.000
_cell.angle_alpha   90.00
_cell.angle_beta   90.00
_cell.angle_gamma   90.00
#
_symmetry.space_group_name_H-M   'P 1'
#
loop_
_entity.id
_entity.type
_entity.pdbx_description
1 polymer ?
#
loop_
_entity_poly.entity_id
_entity_poly.type
_entity_poly.pdbx_seq_one_letter_code
_entity_poly.pdbx_strand_id
1 'polypeptide(L)' 'MQPQGDMPTFSGAGVMLNFKVDDVDAEHERLMEAGLQTAMPLEDHPWGDRGFSVIDPIGNSVYIYSDREPSDEFKQYYRL' A
#
# COMPACT_ATOMS: atom_id res chain seq x y z
N MET A 1 14.84 16.53 -16.35
CA MET A 1 15.82 15.57 -15.80
C MET A 1 16.17 14.59 -16.91
N GLN A 2 17.44 14.29 -17.15
CA GLN A 2 17.85 13.20 -18.06
C GLN A 2 18.45 12.07 -17.21
N PRO A 3 18.16 10.80 -17.50
CA PRO A 3 18.85 9.68 -16.88
C PRO A 3 20.36 9.80 -17.10
N GLN A 4 21.16 9.69 -16.03
CA GLN A 4 22.61 9.63 -16.15
C GLN A 4 22.98 8.21 -16.59
N GLY A 5 23.82 8.08 -17.63
CA GLY A 5 24.07 6.80 -18.32
C GLY A 5 24.60 5.66 -17.45
N ASP A 6 25.23 5.99 -16.31
CA ASP A 6 25.84 5.03 -15.39
C ASP A 6 25.03 4.82 -14.10
N MET A 7 23.79 5.32 -14.02
CA MET A 7 22.94 5.04 -12.86
C MET A 7 22.54 3.57 -12.85
N PRO A 8 22.76 2.84 -11.74
CA PRO A 8 22.31 1.46 -11.63
C PRO A 8 20.79 1.40 -11.76
N THR A 9 20.30 0.39 -12.49
CA THR A 9 18.86 0.10 -12.56
C THR A 9 18.34 -0.18 -11.15
N PHE A 10 17.19 0.40 -10.81
CA PHE A 10 16.53 0.09 -9.54
C PHE A 10 16.24 -1.42 -9.47
N SER A 11 16.63 -2.04 -8.36
CA SER A 11 16.54 -3.50 -8.19
C SER A 11 15.12 -3.99 -7.87
N GLY A 12 14.13 -3.10 -7.87
CA GLY A 12 12.76 -3.44 -7.49
C GLY A 12 12.59 -3.68 -5.99
N ALA A 13 13.60 -3.36 -5.16
CA ALA A 13 13.57 -3.64 -3.73
C ALA A 13 13.83 -2.37 -2.90
N GLY A 14 13.17 -2.28 -1.74
CA GLY A 14 13.42 -1.24 -0.76
C GLY A 14 12.53 0.01 -0.86
N VAL A 15 11.49 -0.01 -1.70
CA VAL A 15 10.49 1.06 -1.80
C VAL A 15 9.10 0.50 -1.49
N MET A 16 8.40 1.18 -0.58
CA MET A 16 6.97 0.98 -0.32
C MET A 16 6.22 2.30 -0.51
N LEU A 17 5.20 2.28 -1.36
CA LEU A 17 4.32 3.41 -1.61
C LEU A 17 3.00 3.16 -0.88
N ASN A 18 2.53 4.15 -0.12
CA ASN A 18 1.28 4.06 0.63
C ASN A 18 0.28 5.04 0.02
N PHE A 19 -0.86 4.54 -0.44
CA PHE A 19 -1.94 5.34 -0.99
C PHE A 19 -3.16 5.26 -0.09
N LYS A 20 -3.51 6.40 0.50
CA LYS A 20 -4.80 6.56 1.15
C LYS A 20 -5.86 6.81 0.10
N VAL A 21 -6.94 6.04 0.14
CA VAL A 21 -8.10 6.15 -0.76
C VAL A 21 -9.38 6.27 0.05
N ASP A 22 -10.43 6.78 -0.60
CA ASP A 22 -11.74 6.92 0.05
C ASP A 22 -12.41 5.56 0.28
N ASP A 23 -12.29 4.62 -0.67
CA ASP A 23 -12.87 3.29 -0.60
C ASP A 23 -11.87 2.21 -1.03
N VAL A 24 -11.20 1.62 -0.05
CA VAL A 24 -10.21 0.54 -0.26
C VAL A 24 -10.84 -0.76 -0.76
N ASP A 25 -12.10 -1.05 -0.42
CA ASP A 25 -12.78 -2.27 -0.85
C ASP A 25 -13.06 -2.23 -2.36
N ALA A 26 -13.53 -1.07 -2.86
CA ALA A 26 -13.74 -0.84 -4.29
C ALA A 26 -12.42 -0.90 -5.09
N GLU A 27 -11.34 -0.31 -4.57
CA GLU A 27 -10.03 -0.39 -5.23
C GLU A 27 -9.46 -1.81 -5.23
N HIS A 28 -9.67 -2.57 -4.15
CA HIS A 28 -9.26 -3.98 -4.08
C HIS A 28 -9.99 -4.80 -5.15
N GLU A 29 -11.32 -4.71 -5.24
CA GLU A 29 -12.11 -5.39 -6.28
C GLU A 29 -11.62 -5.05 -7.69
N ARG A 30 -11.48 -3.74 -7.99
CA ARG A 30 -11.00 -3.25 -9.28
C ARG A 30 -9.62 -3.82 -9.66
N LEU A 31 -8.70 -3.90 -8.70
CA LEU A 31 -7.35 -4.41 -8.97
C LEU A 31 -7.31 -5.94 -9.11
N MET A 32 -8.13 -6.68 -8.37
CA MET A 32 -8.25 -8.13 -8.52
C MET A 32 -8.88 -8.50 -9.87
N GLU A 33 -9.90 -7.77 -10.32
CA GLU A 33 -10.49 -7.93 -11.65
C GLU A 33 -9.48 -7.64 -12.78
N ALA A 34 -8.55 -6.71 -12.55
CA ALA A 34 -7.45 -6.42 -13.45
C ALA A 34 -6.33 -7.50 -13.43
N GLY A 35 -6.46 -8.54 -12.60
CA GLY A 35 -5.53 -9.67 -12.55
C GLY A 35 -4.30 -9.45 -11.66
N LEU A 36 -4.29 -8.40 -10.82
CA LEU A 36 -3.23 -8.25 -9.83
C LEU A 36 -3.40 -9.28 -8.70
N GLN A 37 -2.28 -9.65 -8.09
CA GLN A 37 -2.27 -10.51 -6.91
C GLN A 37 -1.89 -9.70 -5.67
N THR A 38 -2.59 -9.93 -4.58
CA THR A 38 -2.26 -9.33 -3.29
C THR A 38 -1.00 -9.97 -2.71
N ALA A 39 -0.04 -9.15 -2.28
CA ALA A 39 1.07 -9.56 -1.42
C ALA A 39 0.64 -9.64 0.05
N MET A 40 -0.31 -8.79 0.45
CA MET A 40 -1.01 -8.85 1.74
C MET A 40 -2.51 -8.72 1.47
N PRO A 41 -3.34 -9.60 2.02
CA PRO A 41 -4.79 -9.56 1.83
C PRO A 41 -5.42 -8.28 2.40
N LEU A 42 -6.63 -7.98 1.96
CA LEU A 42 -7.43 -6.88 2.50
C LEU A 42 -7.93 -7.20 3.91
N GLU A 43 -7.40 -6.48 4.90
CA GLU A 43 -7.71 -6.72 6.31
C GLU A 43 -7.85 -5.41 7.09
N ASP A 44 -8.58 -5.47 8.21
CA ASP A 44 -8.59 -4.40 9.20
C ASP A 44 -7.41 -4.58 10.15
N HIS A 45 -6.66 -3.51 10.37
CA HIS A 45 -5.45 -3.51 11.17
C HIS A 45 -5.60 -2.68 12.46
N PRO A 46 -4.94 -3.08 13.56
CA PRO A 46 -5.12 -2.45 14.86
C PRO A 46 -4.66 -0.99 14.92
N TRP A 47 -3.82 -0.54 13.98
CA TRP A 47 -3.39 0.86 13.88
C TRP A 47 -4.38 1.78 13.15
N GLY A 48 -5.56 1.28 12.79
CA GLY A 48 -6.63 2.09 12.19
C GLY A 48 -6.57 2.18 10.68
N ASP A 49 -6.07 1.13 10.02
CA ASP A 49 -6.21 0.99 8.58
C ASP A 49 -7.16 -0.16 8.27
N ARG A 50 -7.88 -0.07 7.16
CA ARG A 50 -8.25 -1.23 6.35
C ARG A 50 -7.43 -1.15 5.09
N GLY A 51 -6.62 -2.18 4.81
CA GLY A 51 -5.66 -2.10 3.72
C GLY A 51 -5.23 -3.45 3.17
N PHE A 52 -4.68 -3.40 1.95
CA PHE A 52 -4.05 -4.52 1.27
C PHE A 52 -2.79 -4.04 0.56
N SER A 53 -1.92 -4.96 0.16
CA SER A 53 -0.77 -4.62 -0.66
C SER A 53 -0.67 -5.47 -1.91
N VAL A 54 -0.08 -4.89 -2.96
CA VAL A 54 0.29 -5.56 -4.21
C VAL A 54 1.76 -5.29 -4.52
N ILE A 55 2.35 -6.13 -5.37
CA ILE A 55 3.65 -5.85 -5.98
C ILE A 55 3.43 -5.32 -7.39
N ASP A 56 3.97 -4.14 -7.69
CA ASP A 56 3.91 -3.60 -9.05
C ASP A 56 4.86 -4.33 -10.02
N PRO A 57 4.76 -4.12 -11.34
CA PRO A 57 5.58 -4.83 -12.31
C PRO A 57 7.10 -4.60 -12.20
N ILE A 58 7.54 -3.56 -11.48
CA ILE A 58 8.96 -3.25 -11.27
C ILE A 58 9.43 -3.60 -9.85
N GLY A 59 8.59 -4.28 -9.05
CA GLY A 59 8.92 -4.84 -7.74
C GLY A 59 8.55 -3.97 -6.54
N ASN A 60 7.98 -2.77 -6.73
CA ASN A 60 7.60 -1.94 -5.59
C ASN A 60 6.45 -2.57 -4.81
N SER A 61 6.54 -2.48 -3.48
CA SER A 61 5.37 -2.73 -2.62
C SER A 61 4.45 -1.53 -2.68
N VAL A 62 3.18 -1.74 -3.01
CA VAL A 62 2.15 -0.71 -3.01
C VAL A 62 1.10 -1.11 -1.99
N TYR A 63 0.98 -0.34 -0.92
CA TYR A 63 -0.05 -0.49 0.10
C TYR A 63 -1.17 0.52 -0.15
N ILE A 64 -2.41 0.04 -0.23
CA ILE A 64 -3.60 0.85 -0.46
C ILE A 64 -4.50 0.70 0.75
N TYR A 65 -4.98 1.81 1.30
CA TYR A 65 -5.75 1.78 2.54
C TYR A 65 -6.78 2.91 2.68
N SER A 66 -7.77 2.66 3.54
CA SER A 66 -8.70 3.67 4.06
C SER A 66 -8.68 3.62 5.59
N ASP A 67 -8.94 4.75 6.25
CA ASP A 67 -8.89 4.83 7.71
C ASP A 67 -9.97 3.95 8.38
N ARG A 68 -9.64 3.43 9.54
CA ARG A 68 -10.50 2.78 10.52
C ARG A 68 -10.21 3.36 11.89
N GLU A 69 -11.11 3.14 12.84
CA GLU A 69 -10.83 3.51 14.23
C GLU A 69 -9.66 2.66 14.75
N PRO A 70 -8.56 3.27 15.23
CA PRO A 70 -7.45 2.54 15.83
C PRO A 70 -7.88 1.82 17.10
N SER A 71 -7.26 0.67 17.38
CA SER A 71 -7.45 -0.01 18.66
C SER A 71 -6.90 0.84 19.81
N ASP A 72 -7.35 0.57 21.05
CA ASP A 72 -6.94 1.33 22.23
C ASP A 72 -5.41 1.36 22.44
N GLU A 73 -4.71 0.29 22.04
CA GLU A 73 -3.24 0.21 22.07
C GLU A 73 -2.58 1.27 21.16
N PHE A 74 -3.18 1.56 20.01
CA PHE A 74 -2.61 2.43 18.98
C PHE A 74 -3.12 3.86 19.03
N LYS A 75 -4.20 4.16 19.76
CA LYS A 75 -4.73 5.53 19.92
C LYS A 75 -3.68 6.53 20.41
N GLN A 76 -2.70 6.09 21.22
CA GLN A 76 -1.62 6.96 21.70
C GLN A 76 -0.74 7.56 20.59
N TYR A 77 -0.72 6.95 19.40
CA TYR A 77 0.08 7.40 18.26
C TYR A 77 -0.67 8.38 17.34
N TYR A 78 -1.99 8.50 17.51
CA TYR A 78 -2.80 9.49 16.80
C TYR A 78 -2.70 10.84 17.54
N ARG A 79 -1.99 11.79 16.94
CA ARG A 79 -2.00 13.19 17.40
C ARG A 79 -3.03 13.96 16.57
N LEU A 80 -4.06 14.47 17.25
CA LEU A 80 -5.00 15.44 16.72
C LEU A 80 -4.32 16.80 16.47
#